data_AF-A0A9P1A6R8-F1
#
_entry.id   AF-A0A9P1A6R8-F1
#
_cell.length_a   1.000
_cell.length_b   1.000
_cell.length_c   1.000
_cell.angle_alpha   90.00
_cell.angle_beta   90.00
_cell.angle_gamma   90.00
#
_symmetry.space_group_name_H-M   'P 1'
#
loop_
_entity.id
_entity.type
_entity.pdbx_description
1 polymer ?
#
loop_
_entity_poly.entity_id
_entity_poly.type
_entity_poly.pdbx_seq_one_letter_code
_entity_poly.pdbx_strand_id
1 'polypeptide(L)'
;MYGDRRKTGGPTFGGPRMSTAITPTKRFTDFGTSSSVRKVDGRLSMSQTGARLSLFQKNSAAAPRDVKQLAPENVNKIYNFLIEFEGPNAPAEKDIRCPGSKQHFINLFELIYQHLSKDYEYPTSARLEEEISSIFKGLGYPHALKNSYFAPMGSSLGYPHVLEALSWLIDLIRCNMGVSAHTDNIILEDFMEPAKVQEKLLLYSWLTTTFREYTNDRKAAETKEGPFWQDTQTKLRNYFENADDFEDMVSQAKNQLEQFRFECEEIDADKGNEQGLTDEINKIKEDIMKANDYKTNIVQCQTHKEEELNKVKEVLTARTAENAMVQAEVNALKELIDVQKRKHNLTGKQARQMNAENDHDKEIVLEIQAELDQLSKQMWLMKNEDTFKEQKAVFVQFIESIEKIIAGIDVKLEPLRAPANEQDLKAGWETLNSVWMPEVNRQLNQKKLQLQTELSRFGDKFAAIEQRVQMEKEMLGEANKKEAREERVRRNEREEWKEDRLQREKRYDEMENEKDVLKKQLQMDGSLDKEIQTEKSRMKKLEEDLQRSKASFEGAIRKKVDLIHQEAADIDNEKMLFHVECTEYEKQILKNRD
;
A
#
# COMPACT_ATOMS: atom_id res chain seq x y z
N MET A 1 -46.90 31.18 12.84
CA MET A 1 -48.24 30.78 13.32
C MET A 1 -48.38 29.28 13.15
N TYR A 2 -49.04 28.57 14.07
CA TYR A 2 -49.41 27.13 14.05
C TYR A 2 -48.30 26.12 13.60
N GLY A 3 -47.80 25.18 14.42
CA GLY A 3 -48.16 24.79 15.78
C GLY A 3 -49.25 23.72 15.83
N ASP A 4 -48.88 22.46 16.08
CA ASP A 4 -49.76 21.49 16.72
C ASP A 4 -49.01 20.49 17.62
N ARG A 5 -49.72 19.89 18.59
CA ARG A 5 -49.22 19.05 19.69
C ARG A 5 -50.14 17.85 19.91
N ARG A 6 -49.56 16.68 20.24
CA ARG A 6 -50.13 15.56 21.04
C ARG A 6 -48.94 14.63 21.38
N LYS A 7 -48.60 14.20 22.62
CA LYS A 7 -49.34 13.71 23.82
C LYS A 7 -50.32 12.60 23.44
N THR A 8 -50.29 11.38 23.98
CA THR A 8 -49.89 10.81 25.29
C THR A 8 -49.42 9.34 25.12
N GLY A 9 -48.85 8.58 26.07
CA GLY A 9 -48.57 8.74 27.50
C GLY A 9 -48.05 7.40 28.07
N GLY A 10 -47.78 7.30 29.38
CA GLY A 10 -47.38 6.04 30.04
C GLY A 10 -48.19 5.77 31.33
N PRO A 11 -48.04 4.58 31.93
CA PRO A 11 -48.12 4.39 33.40
C PRO A 11 -46.85 3.69 33.95
N THR A 12 -46.09 4.21 34.92
CA THR A 12 -46.28 4.14 36.40
C THR A 12 -46.29 2.70 36.97
N PHE A 13 -45.53 2.30 38.01
CA PHE A 13 -45.35 2.86 39.36
C PHE A 13 -44.23 2.10 40.13
N GLY A 14 -43.71 2.66 41.23
CA GLY A 14 -43.26 1.84 42.38
C GLY A 14 -41.78 1.90 42.79
N GLY A 15 -41.39 2.92 43.55
CA GLY A 15 -40.20 2.89 44.40
C GLY A 15 -40.44 3.60 45.74
N PRO A 16 -39.63 3.32 46.78
CA PRO A 16 -39.31 4.27 47.85
C PRO A 16 -37.80 4.61 47.82
N ARG A 17 -37.37 5.87 47.72
CA ARG A 17 -37.19 6.87 48.82
C ARG A 17 -36.06 6.47 49.81
N MET A 18 -35.10 7.32 50.22
CA MET A 18 -34.76 8.75 49.99
C MET A 18 -33.20 8.85 49.79
N SER A 19 -32.48 9.99 49.73
CA SER A 19 -32.74 11.42 49.98
C SER A 19 -31.74 12.33 49.21
N THR A 20 -31.74 13.64 49.49
CA THR A 20 -30.93 14.70 48.85
C THR A 20 -29.70 15.16 49.64
N ALA A 21 -28.61 15.46 48.91
CA ALA A 21 -27.75 16.68 48.99
C ALA A 21 -27.06 17.17 50.31
N ILE A 22 -25.77 17.48 50.14
CA ILE A 22 -24.94 18.54 50.80
C ILE A 22 -24.33 18.26 52.22
N THR A 23 -23.04 18.64 52.33
CA THR A 23 -22.04 18.70 53.43
C THR A 23 -22.53 19.12 54.85
N PRO A 24 -21.83 18.86 56.00
CA PRO A 24 -20.36 19.01 56.17
C PRO A 24 -19.59 18.20 57.30
N THR A 25 -18.31 18.57 57.45
CA THR A 25 -17.21 18.26 58.42
C THR A 25 -17.44 17.80 59.90
N LYS A 26 -16.34 17.23 60.47
CA LYS A 26 -15.91 17.10 61.91
C LYS A 26 -16.61 15.96 62.71
N ARG A 27 -16.02 15.30 63.73
CA ARG A 27 -14.69 15.34 64.42
C ARG A 27 -14.49 14.09 65.33
N PHE A 28 -13.24 13.85 65.79
CA PHE A 28 -12.84 12.92 66.89
C PHE A 28 -13.13 11.41 66.64
N THR A 29 -12.40 10.42 67.19
CA THR A 29 -11.72 10.17 68.48
C THR A 29 -10.42 9.32 68.27
N ASP A 30 -9.50 9.01 69.21
CA ASP A 30 -9.30 9.32 70.65
C ASP A 30 -7.80 9.20 71.10
N PHE A 31 -7.56 9.57 72.37
CA PHE A 31 -6.38 9.40 73.25
C PHE A 31 -5.70 7.99 73.24
N GLY A 32 -4.50 7.74 73.80
CA GLY A 32 -3.50 8.59 74.46
C GLY A 32 -2.60 7.84 75.48
N THR A 33 -1.29 8.17 75.48
CA THR A 33 -0.29 8.05 76.58
C THR A 33 0.04 6.74 77.35
N SER A 34 1.33 6.38 77.30
CA SER A 34 2.23 6.02 78.43
C SER A 34 2.13 4.67 79.20
N SER A 35 3.20 3.86 79.06
CA SER A 35 3.89 2.99 80.07
C SER A 35 4.66 1.89 79.31
N SER A 36 5.64 1.12 79.80
CA SER A 36 6.62 1.18 80.90
C SER A 36 7.41 -0.16 80.82
N VAL A 37 8.74 -0.10 80.79
CA VAL A 37 9.69 -1.06 81.44
C VAL A 37 9.56 -2.59 81.21
N ARG A 38 10.58 -3.16 80.50
CA ARG A 38 11.15 -4.54 80.60
C ARG A 38 10.20 -5.75 80.40
N LYS A 39 10.53 -6.72 79.52
CA LYS A 39 11.54 -7.77 79.82
C LYS A 39 11.81 -8.73 78.64
N VAL A 40 13.08 -9.16 78.57
CA VAL A 40 13.60 -10.48 78.14
C VAL A 40 13.59 -10.85 76.64
N ASP A 41 14.75 -11.37 76.25
CA ASP A 41 15.25 -11.79 74.94
C ASP A 41 14.45 -12.88 74.19
N GLY A 42 14.66 -12.91 72.87
CA GLY A 42 14.24 -13.99 71.99
C GLY A 42 14.59 -13.73 70.52
N ARG A 43 15.88 -13.85 70.15
CA ARG A 43 16.28 -13.82 68.73
C ARG A 43 15.64 -14.98 67.95
N LEU A 44 15.06 -14.71 66.79
CA LEU A 44 15.34 -15.37 65.48
C LEU A 44 14.40 -14.85 64.36
N SER A 45 14.76 -15.18 63.11
CA SER A 45 14.18 -14.76 61.80
C SER A 45 14.72 -13.43 61.25
N MET A 46 15.37 -13.33 60.09
CA MET A 46 15.24 -14.00 58.77
C MET A 46 14.04 -13.55 57.93
N SER A 47 14.35 -13.18 56.68
CA SER A 47 13.50 -12.94 55.50
C SER A 47 12.61 -11.68 55.45
N GLN A 48 12.91 -10.85 54.43
CA GLN A 48 12.02 -10.16 53.46
C GLN A 48 10.53 -9.97 53.84
N THR A 49 9.88 -8.81 53.69
CA THR A 49 9.91 -7.86 52.55
C THR A 49 9.35 -6.48 52.96
N GLY A 50 9.73 -5.42 52.23
CA GLY A 50 8.88 -4.23 52.05
C GLY A 50 9.04 -3.08 53.06
N ALA A 51 9.91 -2.12 52.75
CA ALA A 51 9.87 -0.77 53.33
C ALA A 51 10.21 0.28 52.28
N ARG A 52 9.32 1.27 52.16
CA ARG A 52 9.28 2.35 51.15
C ARG A 52 10.59 3.14 51.07
N LEU A 53 11.10 3.33 49.85
CA LEU A 53 12.21 4.26 49.57
C LEU A 53 11.71 5.71 49.70
N SER A 54 12.29 6.44 50.66
CA SER A 54 12.16 7.90 50.77
C SER A 54 13.29 8.57 49.99
N LEU A 55 12.95 9.48 49.08
CA LEU A 55 13.89 10.11 48.14
C LEU A 55 14.92 11.06 48.78
N PHE A 56 14.88 11.30 50.10
CA PHE A 56 15.77 12.23 50.79
C PHE A 56 16.29 11.69 52.14
N GLN A 57 16.97 10.55 52.13
CA GLN A 57 17.87 10.16 53.23
C GLN A 57 19.34 10.40 52.88
N LYS A 58 19.99 11.27 53.66
CA LYS A 58 21.44 11.45 53.66
C LYS A 58 22.12 10.14 54.08
N ASN A 59 23.05 9.69 53.24
CA ASN A 59 24.08 8.68 53.47
C ASN A 59 23.62 7.22 53.71
N SER A 60 24.09 6.35 52.81
CA SER A 60 24.34 4.91 53.02
C SER A 60 23.14 3.95 53.10
N ALA A 61 22.54 3.65 51.95
CA ALA A 61 21.78 2.41 51.72
C ALA A 61 22.11 1.71 50.38
N ALA A 62 23.23 2.10 49.73
CA ALA A 62 23.77 1.35 48.59
C ALA A 62 24.67 0.21 49.08
N ALA A 63 24.64 -0.93 48.38
CA ALA A 63 25.57 -2.03 48.63
C ALA A 63 27.04 -1.57 48.50
N PRO A 64 28.02 -2.27 49.11
CA PRO A 64 29.43 -1.96 48.92
C PRO A 64 29.77 -1.97 47.42
N ARG A 65 30.08 -0.80 46.86
CA ARG A 65 30.36 -0.65 45.43
C ARG A 65 31.66 -1.40 45.11
N ASP A 66 31.60 -2.41 44.23
CA ASP A 66 32.81 -3.08 43.74
C ASP A 66 33.45 -2.29 42.58
N VAL A 67 33.97 -1.14 42.96
CA VAL A 67 34.60 -0.20 42.03
C VAL A 67 35.90 -0.77 41.43
N LYS A 68 36.48 -1.80 42.06
CA LYS A 68 37.67 -2.48 41.55
C LYS A 68 37.34 -3.42 40.39
N GLN A 69 36.23 -4.17 40.46
CA GLN A 69 35.78 -5.00 39.34
C GLN A 69 35.35 -4.17 38.13
N LEU A 70 34.73 -3.00 38.36
CA LEU A 70 34.28 -2.09 37.29
C LEU A 70 35.38 -1.19 36.71
N ALA A 71 36.58 -1.16 37.32
CA ALA A 71 37.70 -0.34 36.83
C ALA A 71 38.07 -0.55 35.35
N PRO A 72 38.25 -1.78 34.81
CA PRO A 72 38.55 -1.97 33.39
C PRO A 72 37.41 -1.53 32.47
N GLU A 73 36.15 -1.71 32.85
CA GLU A 73 35.00 -1.25 32.07
C GLU A 73 34.93 0.27 32.01
N ASN A 74 35.16 0.94 33.14
CA ASN A 74 35.27 2.40 33.20
C ASN A 74 36.43 2.94 32.36
N VAL A 75 37.61 2.30 32.39
CA VAL A 75 38.75 2.67 31.53
C VAL A 75 38.41 2.53 30.05
N ASN A 76 37.83 1.39 29.63
CA ASN A 76 37.41 1.18 28.24
C ASN A 76 36.38 2.23 27.78
N LYS A 77 35.43 2.59 28.64
CA LYS A 77 34.41 3.60 28.36
C LYS A 77 35.00 5.01 28.22
N ILE A 78 35.96 5.37 29.07
CA ILE A 78 36.70 6.64 28.96
C ILE A 78 37.54 6.66 27.68
N TYR A 79 38.25 5.58 27.37
CA TYR A 79 39.07 5.46 26.17
C TYR A 79 38.24 5.55 24.89
N ASN A 80 37.12 4.82 24.81
CA ASN A 80 36.22 4.84 23.66
C ASN A 80 35.61 6.23 23.42
N PHE A 81 35.20 6.92 24.50
CA PHE A 81 34.70 8.30 24.41
C PHE A 81 35.78 9.26 23.88
N LEU A 82 37.01 9.16 24.38
CA LEU A 82 38.10 10.03 23.92
C LEU A 82 38.53 9.74 22.48
N ILE A 83 38.49 8.49 22.01
CA ILE A 83 38.67 8.19 20.58
C ILE A 83 37.53 8.80 19.74
N GLU A 84 36.30 8.72 20.20
CA GLU A 84 35.11 9.20 19.49
C GLU A 84 35.15 10.71 19.22
N PHE A 85 35.69 11.51 20.16
CA PHE A 85 35.73 12.97 20.04
C PHE A 85 37.11 13.54 19.65
N GLU A 86 38.23 12.98 20.12
CA GLU A 86 39.59 13.51 19.90
C GLU A 86 40.42 12.70 18.88
N GLY A 87 39.91 11.54 18.44
CA GLY A 87 40.51 10.72 17.37
C GLY A 87 42.01 10.45 17.56
N PRO A 88 42.89 10.99 16.68
CA PRO A 88 44.33 10.74 16.74
C PRO A 88 45.03 11.37 17.96
N ASN A 89 44.40 12.31 18.68
CA ASN A 89 44.95 12.95 19.87
C ASN A 89 44.56 12.24 21.19
N ALA A 90 43.75 11.17 21.12
CA ALA A 90 43.24 10.47 22.30
C ALA A 90 44.38 9.85 23.15
N PRO A 91 44.39 10.03 24.48
CA PRO A 91 45.33 9.37 25.38
C PRO A 91 45.25 7.84 25.29
N ALA A 92 46.40 7.16 25.38
CA ALA A 92 46.41 5.70 25.31
C ALA A 92 45.75 5.07 26.55
N GLU A 93 45.10 3.92 26.39
CA GLU A 93 44.36 3.22 27.47
C GLU A 93 45.21 3.00 28.74
N LYS A 94 46.51 2.75 28.58
CA LYS A 94 47.49 2.62 29.69
C LYS A 94 47.57 3.88 30.57
N ASP A 95 47.49 5.06 29.97
CA ASP A 95 47.67 6.37 30.62
C ASP A 95 46.36 6.81 31.30
N ILE A 96 45.21 6.34 30.78
CA ILE A 96 43.90 6.43 31.44
C ILE A 96 43.83 5.46 32.64
N ARG A 97 44.37 4.24 32.51
CA ARG A 97 44.36 3.24 33.58
C ARG A 97 45.25 3.63 34.78
N CYS A 98 46.37 4.31 34.52
CA CYS A 98 47.28 4.80 35.55
C CYS A 98 47.99 6.09 35.06
N PRO A 99 47.41 7.28 35.29
CA PRO A 99 48.02 8.53 34.84
C PRO A 99 49.33 8.78 35.60
N GLY A 100 50.45 8.76 34.87
CA GLY A 100 51.81 8.79 35.42
C GLY A 100 52.19 10.09 36.15
N SER A 101 51.36 11.13 36.10
CA SER A 101 51.54 12.38 36.83
C SER A 101 50.20 13.03 37.18
N LYS A 102 50.19 13.95 38.16
CA LYS A 102 48.99 14.75 38.46
C LYS A 102 48.55 15.59 37.25
N GLN A 103 49.48 16.09 36.43
CA GLN A 103 49.14 16.87 35.24
C GLN A 103 48.48 16.03 34.14
N HIS A 104 48.93 14.80 33.90
CA HIS A 104 48.24 13.93 32.93
C HIS A 104 46.77 13.68 33.31
N PHE A 105 46.48 13.59 34.61
CA PHE A 105 45.11 13.48 35.10
C PHE A 105 44.32 14.81 35.01
N ILE A 106 44.95 15.96 35.24
CA ILE A 106 44.32 17.28 35.01
C ILE A 106 43.91 17.41 33.55
N ASN A 107 44.85 17.22 32.61
CA ASN A 107 44.58 17.32 31.18
C ASN A 107 43.48 16.34 30.75
N LEU A 108 43.46 15.11 31.29
CA LEU A 108 42.42 14.12 31.02
C LEU A 108 41.04 14.58 31.53
N PHE A 109 40.97 15.15 32.74
CA PHE A 109 39.72 15.65 33.31
C PHE A 109 39.20 16.88 32.56
N GLU A 110 40.10 17.82 32.22
CA GLU A 110 39.84 19.04 31.47
C GLU A 110 39.28 18.73 30.07
N LEU A 111 39.95 17.83 29.34
CA LEU A 111 39.51 17.35 28.02
C LEU A 111 38.09 16.76 28.05
N ILE A 112 37.77 15.95 29.07
CA ILE A 112 36.43 15.39 29.25
C ILE A 112 35.43 16.51 29.61
N TYR A 113 35.77 17.40 30.54
CA TYR A 113 34.86 18.41 31.07
C TYR A 113 34.58 19.56 30.08
N GLN A 114 35.48 19.85 29.14
CA GLN A 114 35.29 20.84 28.07
C GLN A 114 34.11 20.51 27.14
N HIS A 115 33.70 19.24 27.03
CA HIS A 115 32.47 18.85 26.34
C HIS A 115 31.18 19.33 27.04
N LEU A 116 31.25 19.70 28.31
CA LEU A 116 30.15 20.32 29.06
C LEU A 116 30.31 21.84 29.17
N SER A 117 31.55 22.33 29.31
CA SER A 117 31.86 23.77 29.41
C SER A 117 33.10 24.11 28.58
N LYS A 118 32.87 24.58 27.34
CA LYS A 118 33.93 24.80 26.33
C LYS A 118 35.02 25.79 26.74
N ASP A 119 34.68 26.73 27.63
CA ASP A 119 35.58 27.78 28.11
C ASP A 119 36.29 27.42 29.42
N TYR A 120 36.21 26.16 29.87
CA TYR A 120 36.87 25.71 31.10
C TYR A 120 38.36 25.42 30.86
N GLU A 121 39.20 26.18 31.56
CA GLU A 121 40.63 25.89 31.76
C GLU A 121 40.89 25.56 33.24
N TYR A 122 41.73 24.57 33.52
CA TYR A 122 42.01 24.17 34.91
C TYR A 122 42.80 25.28 35.67
N PRO A 123 42.32 25.79 36.82
CA PRO A 123 42.97 26.93 37.48
C PRO A 123 44.37 26.60 38.02
N THR A 124 45.40 27.34 37.56
CA THR A 124 46.82 27.09 37.90
C THR A 124 47.15 27.08 39.40
N SER A 125 46.33 27.73 40.23
CA SER A 125 46.50 27.84 41.68
C SER A 125 45.64 26.86 42.50
N ALA A 126 44.73 26.11 41.88
CA ALA A 126 43.76 25.27 42.59
C ALA A 126 44.32 23.89 42.97
N ARG A 127 43.95 23.44 44.17
CA ARG A 127 44.24 22.06 44.62
C ARG A 127 43.33 21.07 43.91
N LEU A 128 43.96 20.10 43.26
CA LEU A 128 43.30 19.04 42.50
C LEU A 128 42.13 18.37 43.23
N GLU A 129 42.36 18.05 44.51
CA GLU A 129 41.40 17.35 45.34
C GLU A 129 40.19 18.22 45.71
N GLU A 130 40.38 19.54 45.79
CA GLU A 130 39.35 20.51 46.17
C GLU A 130 38.53 20.94 44.95
N GLU A 131 39.18 21.26 43.83
CA GLU A 131 38.55 21.69 42.58
C GLU A 131 37.65 20.58 41.99
N ILE A 132 38.21 19.39 41.78
CA ILE A 132 37.49 18.28 41.15
C ILE A 132 36.34 17.81 42.05
N SER A 133 36.55 17.73 43.37
CA SER A 133 35.47 17.40 44.30
C SER A 133 34.38 18.48 44.36
N SER A 134 34.73 19.75 44.13
CA SER A 134 33.78 20.85 44.00
C SER A 134 32.94 20.73 42.72
N ILE A 135 33.58 20.51 41.57
CA ILE A 135 32.91 20.34 40.28
C ILE A 135 31.96 19.14 40.32
N PHE A 136 32.43 17.95 40.70
CA PHE A 136 31.56 16.76 40.80
C PHE A 136 30.38 16.97 41.76
N LYS A 137 30.58 17.69 42.87
CA LYS A 137 29.50 18.05 43.80
C LYS A 137 28.51 19.05 43.18
N GLY A 138 29.00 20.03 42.40
CA GLY A 138 28.18 20.99 41.65
C GLY A 138 27.32 20.34 40.57
N LEU A 139 27.88 19.35 39.87
CA LEU A 139 27.17 18.51 38.89
C LEU A 139 26.19 17.51 39.53
N GLY A 140 26.16 17.38 40.86
CA GLY A 140 25.26 16.46 41.56
C GLY A 140 25.73 15.00 41.62
N TYR A 141 27.02 14.73 41.47
CA TYR A 141 27.57 13.36 41.58
C TYR A 141 27.19 12.72 42.93
N PRO A 142 26.53 11.53 42.95
CA PRO A 142 25.89 10.99 44.15
C PRO A 142 26.85 10.51 45.26
N HIS A 143 28.17 10.54 45.03
CA HIS A 143 29.16 9.98 45.93
C HIS A 143 30.29 10.96 46.24
N ALA A 144 30.53 11.22 47.53
CA ALA A 144 31.62 12.12 47.94
C ALA A 144 32.99 11.53 47.58
N LEU A 145 33.73 12.25 46.72
CA LEU A 145 35.15 12.01 46.48
C LEU A 145 35.93 12.44 47.73
N LYS A 146 36.83 11.57 48.20
CA LYS A 146 37.72 11.85 49.34
C LYS A 146 39.09 12.27 48.81
N ASN A 147 39.73 13.24 49.46
CA ASN A 147 41.07 13.70 49.08
C ASN A 147 42.10 12.55 49.01
N SER A 148 41.92 11.50 49.81
CA SER A 148 42.74 10.27 49.79
C SER A 148 42.66 9.45 48.49
N TYR A 149 41.66 9.67 47.63
CA TYR A 149 41.54 8.93 46.36
C TYR A 149 42.52 9.44 45.28
N PHE A 150 43.01 10.67 45.43
CA PHE A 150 43.95 11.33 44.51
C PHE A 150 45.43 11.17 44.93
N ALA A 151 45.70 10.48 46.06
CA ALA A 151 47.01 10.40 46.69
C ALA A 151 47.41 8.95 47.05
N PRO A 152 48.42 8.35 46.40
CA PRO A 152 49.04 8.80 45.15
C PRO A 152 48.08 8.65 43.96
N MET A 153 48.29 9.46 42.92
CA MET A 153 47.57 9.33 41.65
C MET A 153 47.86 7.94 41.03
N GLY A 154 46.84 7.28 40.49
CA GLY A 154 46.96 5.88 40.03
C GLY A 154 46.94 4.81 41.13
N SER A 155 46.69 5.16 42.40
CA SER A 155 46.55 4.20 43.52
C SER A 155 45.51 3.11 43.25
N SER A 156 45.89 1.84 43.40
CA SER A 156 45.01 0.66 43.23
C SER A 156 43.84 0.57 44.23
N LEU A 157 43.82 1.44 45.24
CA LEU A 157 42.74 1.57 46.23
C LEU A 157 41.88 2.83 46.02
N GLY A 158 42.48 3.93 45.57
CA GLY A 158 41.80 5.23 45.43
C GLY A 158 41.34 5.53 44.01
N TYR A 159 42.20 5.26 43.02
CA TYR A 159 41.98 5.65 41.63
C TYR A 159 40.76 5.00 40.95
N PRO A 160 40.34 3.76 41.27
CA PRO A 160 39.08 3.22 40.76
C PRO A 160 37.86 4.10 41.05
N HIS A 161 37.79 4.76 42.21
CA HIS A 161 36.71 5.70 42.56
C HIS A 161 36.73 6.98 41.73
N VAL A 162 37.92 7.38 41.24
CA VAL A 162 38.08 8.54 40.36
C VAL A 162 37.69 8.16 38.93
N LEU A 163 38.08 6.97 38.46
CA LEU A 163 37.65 6.42 37.17
C LEU A 163 36.13 6.22 37.07
N GLU A 164 35.50 5.77 38.16
CA GLU A 164 34.03 5.67 38.26
C GLU A 164 33.35 7.04 38.14
N ALA A 165 33.93 8.09 38.74
CA ALA A 165 33.43 9.45 38.61
C ALA A 165 33.62 10.02 37.19
N LEU A 166 34.78 9.78 36.55
CA LEU A 166 35.00 10.14 35.14
C LEU A 166 34.05 9.40 34.18
N SER A 167 33.81 8.10 34.42
CA SER A 167 32.85 7.29 33.66
C SER A 167 31.43 7.82 33.79
N TRP A 168 31.03 8.29 34.98
CA TRP A 168 29.75 8.97 35.20
C TRP A 168 29.69 10.36 34.55
N LEU A 169 30.80 11.11 34.54
CA LEU A 169 30.87 12.39 33.84
C LEU A 169 30.63 12.22 32.34
N ILE A 170 31.16 11.15 31.74
CA ILE A 170 30.89 10.78 30.34
C ILE A 170 29.42 10.44 30.10
N ASP A 171 28.75 9.73 31.03
CA ASP A 171 27.30 9.51 30.93
C ASP A 171 26.54 10.83 30.98
N LEU A 172 26.90 11.72 31.92
CA LEU A 172 26.29 13.04 32.04
C LEU A 172 26.47 13.87 30.77
N ILE A 173 27.67 13.86 30.16
CA ILE A 173 27.95 14.55 28.89
C ILE A 173 27.11 13.95 27.76
N ARG A 174 27.05 12.63 27.62
CA ARG A 174 26.24 11.96 26.59
C ARG A 174 24.74 12.23 26.76
N CYS A 175 24.24 12.23 28.00
CA CYS A 175 22.88 12.67 28.31
C CYS A 175 22.66 14.14 27.93
N ASN A 176 23.60 15.03 28.27
CA ASN A 176 23.52 16.45 27.92
C ASN A 176 23.53 16.68 26.39
N MET A 177 24.35 15.95 25.63
CA MET A 177 24.35 16.00 24.17
C MET A 177 23.00 15.53 23.59
N GLY A 178 22.46 14.42 24.09
CA GLY A 178 21.15 13.91 23.67
C GLY A 178 20.00 14.87 23.98
N VAL A 179 20.02 15.54 25.14
CA VAL A 179 19.05 16.58 25.49
C VAL A 179 19.27 17.85 24.67
N SER A 180 20.53 18.26 24.44
CA SER A 180 20.88 19.44 23.64
C SER A 180 20.30 19.37 22.22
N ALA A 181 20.33 18.20 21.59
CA ALA A 181 19.76 17.98 20.27
C ALA A 181 18.21 18.16 20.20
N HIS A 182 17.54 18.14 21.35
CA HIS A 182 16.07 18.26 21.47
C HIS A 182 15.67 19.48 22.30
N THR A 183 16.61 20.36 22.69
CA THR A 183 16.36 21.43 23.66
C THR A 183 15.40 22.50 23.12
N ASP A 184 15.43 22.78 21.82
CA ASP A 184 14.48 23.69 21.17
C ASP A 184 13.03 23.21 21.29
N ASN A 185 12.82 21.88 21.30
CA ASN A 185 11.53 21.27 21.58
C ASN A 185 11.24 21.27 23.09
N ILE A 186 12.14 20.70 23.91
CA ILE A 186 11.92 20.51 25.35
C ILE A 186 11.62 21.83 26.11
N ILE A 187 12.18 22.97 25.69
CA ILE A 187 11.92 24.28 26.33
C ILE A 187 10.56 24.89 25.92
N LEU A 188 9.99 24.52 24.77
CA LEU A 188 8.86 25.23 24.14
C LEU A 188 7.61 24.36 23.86
N GLU A 189 7.77 23.04 23.76
CA GLU A 189 6.75 22.08 23.31
C GLU A 189 5.61 21.90 24.34
N ASP A 190 5.90 21.96 25.64
CA ASP A 190 4.93 21.70 26.72
C ASP A 190 3.86 22.80 26.88
N PHE A 191 3.92 23.88 26.09
CA PHE A 191 3.02 25.04 26.19
C PHE A 191 2.39 25.51 24.87
N MET A 192 2.85 25.09 23.69
CA MET A 192 2.46 25.71 22.42
C MET A 192 2.30 24.74 21.24
N GLU A 193 1.36 25.11 20.35
CA GLU A 193 1.12 24.45 19.06
C GLU A 193 2.32 24.60 18.11
N PRO A 194 2.70 23.60 17.29
CA PRO A 194 3.98 23.57 16.56
C PRO A 194 4.27 24.81 15.69
N ALA A 195 3.26 25.36 15.02
CA ALA A 195 3.41 26.59 14.23
C ALA A 195 3.79 27.82 15.08
N LYS A 196 3.31 27.89 16.33
CA LYS A 196 3.59 28.98 17.27
C LYS A 196 4.95 28.81 17.96
N VAL A 197 5.44 27.57 18.09
CA VAL A 197 6.80 27.28 18.60
C VAL A 197 7.85 27.91 17.69
N GLN A 198 7.74 27.74 16.36
CA GLN A 198 8.69 28.34 15.41
C GLN A 198 8.65 29.87 15.43
N GLU A 199 7.47 30.49 15.47
CA GLU A 199 7.31 31.94 15.59
C GLU A 199 8.00 32.48 16.86
N LYS A 200 7.84 31.79 17.99
CA LYS A 200 8.47 32.17 19.27
C LYS A 200 9.96 31.91 19.31
N LEU A 201 10.46 30.84 18.69
CA LEU A 201 11.89 30.57 18.57
C LEU A 201 12.58 31.63 17.72
N LEU A 202 11.97 32.03 16.59
CA LEU A 202 12.46 33.12 15.75
C LEU A 202 12.46 34.46 16.50
N LEU A 203 11.39 34.78 17.22
CA LEU A 203 11.30 35.97 18.05
C LEU A 203 12.35 35.98 19.18
N TYR A 204 12.58 34.84 19.84
CA TYR A 204 13.58 34.71 20.90
C TYR A 204 15.01 34.84 20.37
N SER A 205 15.30 34.23 19.22
CA SER A 205 16.57 34.37 18.50
C SER A 205 16.83 35.82 18.09
N TRP A 206 15.82 36.49 17.52
CA TRP A 206 15.89 37.90 17.15
C TRP A 206 16.12 38.81 18.37
N LEU A 207 15.34 38.63 19.45
CA LEU A 207 15.51 39.38 20.69
C LEU A 207 16.89 39.16 21.33
N THR A 208 17.37 37.92 21.35
CA THR A 208 18.68 37.56 21.93
C THR A 208 19.83 38.16 21.12
N THR A 209 19.73 38.13 19.79
CA THR A 209 20.72 38.73 18.87
C THR A 209 20.73 40.26 19.02
N THR A 210 19.56 40.88 18.93
CA THR A 210 19.39 42.33 19.09
C THR A 210 19.85 42.82 20.48
N PHE A 211 19.60 42.04 21.54
CA PHE A 211 20.06 42.36 22.90
C PHE A 211 21.58 42.20 23.06
N ARG A 212 22.18 41.18 22.44
CA ARG A 212 23.64 40.98 22.40
C ARG A 212 24.34 42.11 21.64
N GLU A 213 23.76 42.56 20.54
CA GLU A 213 24.29 43.68 19.75
C GLU A 213 24.08 45.02 20.45
N TYR A 214 22.94 45.23 21.11
CA TYR A 214 22.68 46.40 21.98
C TYR A 214 23.65 46.50 23.17
N THR A 215 24.02 45.36 23.77
CA THR A 215 24.99 45.31 24.87
C THR A 215 26.44 45.48 24.41
N ASN A 216 26.76 45.08 23.17
CA ASN A 216 28.09 45.25 22.58
C ASN A 216 28.32 46.67 21.99
N ASP A 217 27.34 47.23 21.26
CA ASP A 217 27.40 48.60 20.73
C ASP A 217 26.02 49.30 20.76
N ARG A 218 25.72 49.87 21.92
CA ARG A 218 24.53 50.67 22.17
C ARG A 218 24.37 51.86 21.20
N LYS A 219 25.46 52.46 20.70
CA LYS A 219 25.39 53.64 19.83
C LYS A 219 25.07 53.25 18.38
N ALA A 220 25.58 52.10 17.91
CA ALA A 220 25.18 51.55 16.62
C ALA A 220 23.68 51.21 16.58
N ALA A 221 23.14 50.65 17.68
CA ALA A 221 21.72 50.31 17.79
C ALA A 221 20.78 51.54 17.89
N GLU A 222 21.18 52.59 18.62
CA GLU A 222 20.38 53.83 18.75
C GLU A 222 20.41 54.73 17.49
N THR A 223 21.35 54.51 16.56
CA THR A 223 21.50 55.31 15.33
C THR A 223 20.65 54.75 14.18
N LYS A 224 19.62 55.48 13.72
CA LYS A 224 18.66 55.01 12.69
C LYS A 224 19.28 54.59 11.33
N GLU A 225 20.45 55.11 10.98
CA GLU A 225 21.19 54.73 9.77
C GLU A 225 22.37 53.78 10.06
N GLY A 226 22.42 53.18 11.24
CA GLY A 226 23.45 52.21 11.62
C GLY A 226 23.45 50.96 10.72
N PRO A 227 24.60 50.27 10.55
CA PRO A 227 24.71 49.09 9.69
C PRO A 227 23.69 48.00 10.02
N PHE A 228 23.36 47.84 11.31
CA PHE A 228 22.34 46.91 11.82
C PHE A 228 20.95 47.15 11.20
N TRP A 229 20.51 48.42 11.12
CA TRP A 229 19.20 48.76 10.58
C TRP A 229 19.16 48.59 9.06
N GLN A 230 20.27 48.86 8.36
CA GLN A 230 20.39 48.61 6.92
C GLN A 230 20.38 47.11 6.59
N ASP A 231 21.09 46.28 7.35
CA ASP A 231 21.07 44.82 7.21
C ASP A 231 19.68 44.25 7.54
N THR A 232 19.06 44.70 8.63
CA THR A 232 17.68 44.31 9.00
C THR A 232 16.67 44.75 7.93
N GLN A 233 16.81 45.95 7.36
CA GLN A 233 15.96 46.42 6.27
C GLN A 233 16.18 45.65 4.97
N THR A 234 17.41 45.25 4.65
CA THR A 234 17.73 44.38 3.51
C THR A 234 17.13 42.98 3.70
N LYS A 235 17.25 42.39 4.90
CA LYS A 235 16.63 41.10 5.24
C LYS A 235 15.11 41.14 5.16
N LEU A 236 14.47 42.20 5.68
CA LEU A 236 13.03 42.41 5.55
C LEU A 236 12.62 42.62 4.08
N ARG A 237 13.39 43.40 3.31
CA ARG A 237 13.14 43.61 1.88
C ARG A 237 13.18 42.28 1.12
N ASN A 238 14.23 41.47 1.30
CA ASN A 238 14.30 40.14 0.70
C ASN A 238 13.15 39.23 1.15
N TYR A 239 12.70 39.34 2.40
CA TYR A 239 11.54 38.56 2.87
C TYR A 239 10.23 38.98 2.19
N PHE A 240 10.03 40.27 1.91
CA PHE A 240 8.88 40.77 1.17
C PHE A 240 8.99 40.51 -0.34
N GLU A 241 10.18 40.62 -0.94
CA GLU A 241 10.41 40.30 -2.35
C GLU A 241 10.25 38.79 -2.62
N ASN A 242 10.61 37.94 -1.65
CA ASN A 242 10.36 36.49 -1.71
C ASN A 242 8.99 36.09 -1.12
N ALA A 243 8.14 37.04 -0.69
CA ALA A 243 6.82 36.71 -0.15
C ALA A 243 5.89 36.14 -1.23
N ASP A 244 6.01 36.66 -2.45
CA ASP A 244 5.31 36.17 -3.63
C ASP A 244 5.74 34.72 -3.94
N ASP A 245 7.04 34.39 -3.87
CA ASP A 245 7.55 33.01 -4.02
C ASP A 245 6.96 32.05 -2.96
N PHE A 246 6.78 32.51 -1.72
CA PHE A 246 6.14 31.71 -0.66
C PHE A 246 4.63 31.55 -0.88
N GLU A 247 3.94 32.56 -1.40
CA GLU A 247 2.52 32.46 -1.74
C GLU A 247 2.29 31.54 -2.94
N ASP A 248 3.15 31.60 -3.96
CA ASP A 248 3.20 30.65 -5.07
C ASP A 248 3.50 29.22 -4.60
N MET A 249 4.45 29.03 -3.68
CA MET A 249 4.75 27.71 -3.11
C MET A 249 3.57 27.14 -2.30
N VAL A 250 2.85 28.00 -1.55
CA VAL A 250 1.62 27.61 -0.85
C VAL A 250 0.48 27.30 -1.83
N SER A 251 0.37 28.05 -2.93
CA SER A 251 -0.59 27.79 -4.01
C SER A 251 -0.30 26.46 -4.70
N GLN A 252 0.96 26.19 -5.04
CA GLN A 252 1.41 24.93 -5.62
C GLN A 252 1.15 23.74 -4.67
N ALA A 253 1.45 23.89 -3.38
CA ALA A 253 1.19 22.87 -2.37
C ALA A 253 -0.32 22.58 -2.22
N LYS A 254 -1.18 23.61 -2.24
CA LYS A 254 -2.65 23.43 -2.24
C LYS A 254 -3.14 22.68 -3.48
N ASN A 255 -2.65 23.05 -4.66
CA ASN A 255 -3.01 22.41 -5.93
C ASN A 255 -2.58 20.92 -5.94
N GLN A 256 -1.38 20.60 -5.43
CA GLN A 256 -0.94 19.21 -5.25
C GLN A 256 -1.83 18.45 -4.25
N LEU A 257 -2.24 19.08 -3.15
CA LEU A 257 -3.12 18.45 -2.16
C LEU A 257 -4.52 18.18 -2.73
N GLU A 258 -5.05 19.09 -3.55
CA GLU A 258 -6.32 18.89 -4.26
C GLU A 258 -6.22 17.82 -5.35
N GLN A 259 -5.10 17.76 -6.08
CA GLN A 259 -4.81 16.68 -7.03
C GLN A 259 -4.74 15.32 -6.30
N PHE A 260 -3.99 15.20 -5.21
CA PHE A 260 -3.94 13.97 -4.42
C PHE A 260 -5.32 13.60 -3.84
N ARG A 261 -6.17 14.58 -3.49
CA ARG A 261 -7.54 14.30 -3.05
C ARG A 261 -8.36 13.69 -4.18
N PHE A 262 -8.26 14.24 -5.40
CA PHE A 262 -8.93 13.68 -6.58
C PHE A 262 -8.44 12.26 -6.91
N GLU A 263 -7.12 12.02 -6.90
CA GLU A 263 -6.54 10.69 -7.09
C GLU A 263 -7.02 9.69 -6.01
N CYS A 264 -7.17 10.12 -4.76
CA CYS A 264 -7.75 9.29 -3.70
C CYS A 264 -9.24 8.99 -3.94
N GLU A 265 -10.03 9.98 -4.36
CA GLU A 265 -11.45 9.82 -4.69
C GLU A 265 -11.67 8.88 -5.90
N GLU A 266 -10.77 8.92 -6.89
CA GLU A 266 -10.75 8.00 -8.04
C GLU A 266 -10.40 6.57 -7.62
N ILE A 267 -9.36 6.38 -6.80
CA ILE A 267 -8.97 5.07 -6.26
C ILE A 267 -10.10 4.47 -5.40
N ASP A 268 -10.79 5.28 -4.58
CA ASP A 268 -11.92 4.82 -3.78
C ASP A 268 -13.17 4.49 -4.63
N ALA A 269 -13.35 5.15 -5.78
CA ALA A 269 -14.38 4.76 -6.76
C ALA A 269 -14.03 3.42 -7.43
N ASP A 270 -12.76 3.19 -7.75
CA ASP A 270 -12.27 1.94 -8.37
C ASP A 270 -12.27 0.73 -7.41
N LYS A 271 -12.17 0.93 -6.08
CA LYS A 271 -12.45 -0.12 -5.09
C LYS A 271 -13.85 -0.71 -5.23
N GLY A 272 -14.82 0.05 -5.74
CA GLY A 272 -16.15 -0.48 -6.08
C GLY A 272 -16.10 -1.60 -7.14
N ASN A 273 -15.07 -1.61 -7.99
CA ASN A 273 -14.82 -2.62 -9.02
C ASN A 273 -14.06 -3.84 -8.45
N GLU A 274 -13.25 -3.67 -7.39
CA GLU A 274 -12.50 -4.77 -6.74
C GLU A 274 -13.44 -5.84 -6.15
N GLN A 275 -14.57 -5.43 -5.56
CA GLN A 275 -15.59 -6.35 -5.07
C GLN A 275 -16.22 -7.15 -6.22
N GLY A 276 -16.55 -6.49 -7.34
CA GLY A 276 -17.10 -7.14 -8.54
C GLY A 276 -16.13 -8.15 -9.16
N LEU A 277 -14.84 -7.81 -9.25
CA LEU A 277 -13.78 -8.73 -9.68
C LEU A 277 -13.62 -9.91 -8.70
N THR A 278 -13.76 -9.68 -7.40
CA THR A 278 -13.71 -10.73 -6.37
C THR A 278 -14.88 -11.70 -6.51
N ASP A 279 -16.09 -11.19 -6.77
CA ASP A 279 -17.28 -12.00 -6.98
C ASP A 279 -17.22 -12.78 -8.31
N GLU A 280 -16.65 -12.19 -9.37
CA GLU A 280 -16.38 -12.89 -10.63
C GLU A 280 -15.33 -14.00 -10.47
N ILE A 281 -14.23 -13.74 -9.74
CA ILE A 281 -13.23 -14.76 -9.38
C ILE A 281 -13.87 -15.91 -8.59
N ASN A 282 -14.78 -15.62 -7.66
CA ASN A 282 -15.48 -16.64 -6.88
C ASN A 282 -16.43 -17.47 -7.75
N LYS A 283 -17.17 -16.84 -8.67
CA LYS A 283 -18.02 -17.51 -9.66
C LYS A 283 -17.21 -18.43 -10.57
N ILE A 284 -16.05 -17.97 -11.06
CA ILE A 284 -15.12 -18.77 -11.87
C ILE A 284 -14.60 -19.98 -11.07
N LYS A 285 -14.26 -19.81 -9.78
CA LYS A 285 -13.85 -20.93 -8.91
C LYS A 285 -14.96 -21.96 -8.75
N GLU A 286 -16.21 -21.53 -8.52
CA GLU A 286 -17.34 -22.46 -8.45
C GLU A 286 -17.55 -23.23 -9.75
N ASP A 287 -17.43 -22.57 -10.90
CA ASP A 287 -17.63 -23.22 -12.19
C ASP A 287 -16.47 -24.18 -12.53
N ILE A 288 -15.25 -23.88 -12.10
CA ILE A 288 -14.12 -24.83 -12.11
C ILE A 288 -14.37 -26.04 -11.20
N MET A 289 -14.96 -25.85 -10.02
CA MET A 289 -15.35 -26.96 -9.14
C MET A 289 -16.41 -27.84 -9.80
N LYS A 290 -17.51 -27.25 -10.28
CA LYS A 290 -18.58 -27.97 -11.01
C LYS A 290 -18.01 -28.72 -12.23
N ALA A 291 -17.10 -28.12 -12.99
CA ALA A 291 -16.45 -28.76 -14.13
C ALA A 291 -15.58 -29.96 -13.71
N ASN A 292 -14.87 -29.89 -12.59
CA ASN A 292 -14.12 -31.02 -12.03
C ASN A 292 -15.03 -32.13 -11.49
N ASP A 293 -16.17 -31.80 -10.89
CA ASP A 293 -17.17 -32.78 -10.47
C ASP A 293 -17.77 -33.50 -11.68
N TYR A 294 -18.16 -32.76 -12.74
CA TYR A 294 -18.62 -33.35 -13.99
C TYR A 294 -17.55 -34.24 -14.64
N LYS A 295 -16.29 -33.80 -14.68
CA LYS A 295 -15.16 -34.60 -15.18
C LYS A 295 -15.01 -35.89 -14.38
N THR A 296 -15.07 -35.82 -13.06
CA THR A 296 -14.95 -36.99 -12.16
C THR A 296 -16.09 -37.97 -12.39
N ASN A 297 -17.33 -37.48 -12.47
CA ASN A 297 -18.51 -38.29 -12.78
C ASN A 297 -18.45 -38.94 -14.17
N ILE A 298 -17.93 -38.23 -15.19
CA ILE A 298 -17.72 -38.77 -16.52
C ILE A 298 -16.67 -39.89 -16.49
N VAL A 299 -15.54 -39.70 -15.80
CA VAL A 299 -14.51 -40.73 -15.66
C VAL A 299 -15.05 -41.97 -14.94
N GLN A 300 -15.80 -41.81 -13.85
CA GLN A 300 -16.44 -42.95 -13.16
C GLN A 300 -17.45 -43.69 -14.05
N CYS A 301 -18.25 -42.96 -14.84
CA CYS A 301 -19.13 -43.56 -15.83
C CYS A 301 -18.35 -44.30 -16.94
N GLN A 302 -17.21 -43.75 -17.40
CA GLN A 302 -16.35 -44.41 -18.38
C GLN A 302 -15.76 -45.70 -17.83
N THR A 303 -15.13 -45.69 -16.65
CA THR A 303 -14.56 -46.91 -16.04
C THR A 303 -15.62 -47.98 -15.82
N HIS A 304 -16.81 -47.60 -15.32
CA HIS A 304 -17.92 -48.54 -15.17
C HIS A 304 -18.40 -49.12 -16.51
N LYS A 305 -18.45 -48.31 -17.58
CA LYS A 305 -18.80 -48.81 -18.92
C LYS A 305 -17.72 -49.69 -19.54
N GLU A 306 -16.44 -49.46 -19.25
CA GLU A 306 -15.34 -50.33 -19.66
C GLU A 306 -15.36 -51.68 -18.93
N GLU A 307 -15.66 -51.68 -17.62
CA GLU A 307 -15.87 -52.90 -16.83
C GLU A 307 -17.03 -53.74 -17.40
N GLU A 308 -18.19 -53.13 -17.65
CA GLU A 308 -19.34 -53.82 -18.25
C GLU A 308 -19.03 -54.32 -19.68
N LEU A 309 -18.32 -53.52 -20.49
CA LEU A 309 -17.89 -53.94 -21.82
C LEU A 309 -16.93 -55.14 -21.76
N ASN A 310 -16.05 -55.20 -20.77
CA ASN A 310 -15.13 -56.32 -20.60
C ASN A 310 -15.88 -57.60 -20.16
N LYS A 311 -16.82 -57.50 -19.22
CA LYS A 311 -17.72 -58.62 -18.86
C LYS A 311 -18.49 -59.15 -20.07
N VAL A 312 -19.04 -58.25 -20.90
CA VAL A 312 -19.76 -58.63 -22.13
C VAL A 312 -18.83 -59.30 -23.14
N LYS A 313 -17.57 -58.82 -23.30
CA LYS A 313 -16.57 -59.49 -24.15
C LYS A 313 -16.24 -60.90 -23.65
N GLU A 314 -16.05 -61.10 -22.34
CA GLU A 314 -15.78 -62.42 -21.75
C GLU A 314 -16.96 -63.38 -21.97
N VAL A 315 -18.20 -62.93 -21.76
CA VAL A 315 -19.40 -63.74 -22.05
C VAL A 315 -19.50 -64.06 -23.55
N LEU A 316 -19.15 -63.12 -24.43
CA LEU A 316 -19.14 -63.34 -25.88
C LEU A 316 -18.07 -64.35 -26.31
N THR A 317 -16.86 -64.30 -25.76
CA THR A 317 -15.80 -65.30 -26.04
C THR A 317 -16.19 -66.68 -25.51
N ALA A 318 -16.82 -66.78 -24.35
CA ALA A 318 -17.36 -68.05 -23.84
C ALA A 318 -18.46 -68.64 -24.73
N ARG A 319 -19.46 -67.84 -25.12
CA ARG A 319 -20.57 -68.30 -25.98
C ARG A 319 -20.13 -68.61 -27.41
N THR A 320 -19.13 -67.91 -27.95
CA THR A 320 -18.59 -68.26 -29.28
C THR A 320 -17.80 -69.56 -29.26
N ALA A 321 -17.07 -69.86 -28.18
CA ALA A 321 -16.42 -71.15 -28.00
C ALA A 321 -17.43 -72.30 -27.86
N GLU A 322 -18.47 -72.11 -27.05
CA GLU A 322 -19.57 -73.08 -26.89
C GLU A 322 -20.30 -73.35 -28.22
N ASN A 323 -20.63 -72.31 -28.98
CA ASN A 323 -21.26 -72.47 -30.30
C ASN A 323 -20.34 -73.20 -31.30
N ALA A 324 -19.02 -72.99 -31.24
CA ALA A 324 -18.07 -73.76 -32.04
C ALA A 324 -18.05 -75.26 -31.64
N MET A 325 -18.17 -75.58 -30.34
CA MET A 325 -18.31 -76.97 -29.87
C MET A 325 -19.61 -77.62 -30.35
N VAL A 326 -20.75 -76.93 -30.20
CA VAL A 326 -22.05 -77.42 -30.69
C VAL A 326 -22.03 -77.60 -32.21
N GLN A 327 -21.40 -76.69 -32.96
CA GLN A 327 -21.27 -76.81 -34.41
C GLN A 327 -20.39 -78.00 -34.81
N ALA A 328 -19.35 -78.33 -34.03
CA ALA A 328 -18.55 -79.54 -34.24
C ALA A 328 -19.35 -80.82 -33.95
N GLU A 329 -20.14 -80.85 -32.88
CA GLU A 329 -21.03 -81.98 -32.55
C GLU A 329 -22.11 -82.18 -33.63
N VAL A 330 -22.75 -81.10 -34.10
CA VAL A 330 -23.72 -81.14 -35.21
C VAL A 330 -23.07 -81.68 -36.50
N ASN A 331 -21.81 -81.35 -36.76
CA ASN A 331 -21.09 -81.87 -37.92
C ASN A 331 -20.76 -83.36 -37.75
N ALA A 332 -20.30 -83.79 -36.57
CA ALA A 332 -20.07 -85.20 -36.26
C ALA A 332 -21.36 -86.04 -36.36
N LEU A 333 -22.51 -85.51 -35.91
CA LEU A 333 -23.82 -86.15 -36.07
C LEU A 333 -24.26 -86.23 -37.53
N LYS A 334 -24.00 -85.21 -38.36
CA LYS A 334 -24.25 -85.26 -39.81
C LYS A 334 -23.40 -86.34 -40.49
N GLU A 335 -22.11 -86.43 -40.15
CA GLU A 335 -21.23 -87.49 -40.66
C GLU A 335 -21.70 -88.88 -40.21
N LEU A 336 -22.10 -89.04 -38.95
CA LEU A 336 -22.67 -90.30 -38.44
C LEU A 336 -23.94 -90.70 -39.19
N ILE A 337 -24.85 -89.75 -39.42
CA ILE A 337 -26.08 -89.95 -40.22
C ILE A 337 -25.74 -90.35 -41.66
N ASP A 338 -24.75 -89.73 -42.30
CA ASP A 338 -24.37 -90.06 -43.68
C ASP A 338 -23.62 -91.41 -43.78
N VAL A 339 -22.83 -91.78 -42.76
CA VAL A 339 -22.28 -93.14 -42.62
C VAL A 339 -23.41 -94.15 -42.43
N GLN A 340 -24.42 -93.84 -41.61
CA GLN A 340 -25.56 -94.72 -41.35
C GLN A 340 -26.44 -94.89 -42.60
N LYS A 341 -26.70 -93.82 -43.38
CA LYS A 341 -27.35 -93.90 -44.70
C LYS A 341 -26.61 -94.82 -45.66
N ARG A 342 -25.27 -94.69 -45.75
CA ARG A 342 -24.41 -95.56 -46.59
C ARG A 342 -24.41 -97.01 -46.11
N LYS A 343 -24.39 -97.24 -44.79
CA LYS A 343 -24.34 -98.60 -44.19
C LYS A 343 -25.67 -99.37 -44.31
N HIS A 344 -26.80 -98.67 -44.23
CA HIS A 344 -28.12 -99.31 -44.19
C HIS A 344 -28.84 -99.41 -45.55
N ASN A 345 -28.27 -98.91 -46.64
CA ASN A 345 -28.89 -98.91 -47.98
C ASN A 345 -30.37 -98.46 -47.98
N LEU A 346 -30.68 -97.45 -47.15
CA LEU A 346 -32.01 -96.86 -47.01
C LEU A 346 -32.42 -96.23 -48.34
N THR A 347 -33.09 -97.04 -49.16
CA THR A 347 -33.43 -96.70 -50.52
C THR A 347 -34.55 -95.66 -50.48
N GLY A 348 -34.50 -94.64 -51.34
CA GLY A 348 -35.48 -93.54 -51.38
C GLY A 348 -36.94 -93.93 -51.68
N LYS A 349 -37.25 -95.24 -51.69
CA LYS A 349 -38.59 -95.82 -51.72
C LYS A 349 -39.14 -96.06 -50.30
N GLN A 350 -38.31 -96.53 -49.36
CA GLN A 350 -38.71 -96.74 -47.95
C GLN A 350 -38.94 -95.40 -47.22
N ALA A 351 -38.05 -94.42 -47.42
CA ALA A 351 -38.24 -93.07 -46.87
C ALA A 351 -39.49 -92.36 -47.42
N ARG A 352 -39.91 -92.67 -48.66
CA ARG A 352 -41.16 -92.13 -49.24
C ARG A 352 -42.40 -92.83 -48.70
N GLN A 353 -42.33 -94.14 -48.44
CA GLN A 353 -43.44 -94.88 -47.83
C GLN A 353 -43.71 -94.39 -46.40
N MET A 354 -42.66 -94.23 -45.58
CA MET A 354 -42.79 -93.73 -44.21
C MET A 354 -43.29 -92.27 -44.14
N ASN A 355 -42.94 -91.44 -45.13
CA ASN A 355 -43.53 -90.09 -45.24
C ASN A 355 -45.01 -90.13 -45.65
N ALA A 356 -45.40 -91.03 -46.56
CA ALA A 356 -46.80 -91.15 -47.00
C ALA A 356 -47.73 -91.65 -45.86
N GLU A 357 -47.24 -92.59 -45.04
CA GLU A 357 -47.93 -93.03 -43.82
C GLU A 357 -48.10 -91.85 -42.83
N ASN A 358 -47.04 -91.08 -42.60
CA ASN A 358 -47.06 -89.89 -41.73
C ASN A 358 -47.88 -88.71 -42.28
N ASP A 359 -48.15 -88.64 -43.59
CA ASP A 359 -49.07 -87.65 -44.17
C ASP A 359 -50.54 -88.12 -44.09
N HIS A 360 -50.80 -89.43 -44.18
CA HIS A 360 -52.13 -90.01 -43.95
C HIS A 360 -52.59 -89.85 -42.48
N ASP A 361 -51.68 -90.08 -41.52
CA ASP A 361 -51.96 -89.87 -40.10
C ASP A 361 -52.33 -88.39 -39.79
N LYS A 362 -51.76 -87.42 -40.53
CA LYS A 362 -52.12 -86.00 -40.39
C LYS A 362 -53.52 -85.68 -40.92
N GLU A 363 -53.95 -86.31 -42.02
CA GLU A 363 -55.32 -86.13 -42.52
C GLU A 363 -56.35 -86.61 -41.50
N ILE A 364 -56.14 -87.80 -40.90
CA ILE A 364 -57.01 -88.34 -39.85
C ILE A 364 -57.07 -87.42 -38.62
N VAL A 365 -55.93 -86.85 -38.21
CA VAL A 365 -55.89 -85.88 -37.09
C VAL A 365 -56.65 -84.58 -37.43
N LEU A 366 -56.59 -84.09 -38.67
CA LEU A 366 -57.34 -82.91 -39.09
C LEU A 366 -58.85 -83.16 -39.13
N GLU A 367 -59.27 -84.37 -39.53
CA GLU A 367 -60.69 -84.76 -39.59
C GLU A 367 -61.30 -84.87 -38.18
N ILE A 368 -60.59 -85.51 -37.24
CA ILE A 368 -60.96 -85.57 -35.82
C ILE A 368 -61.03 -84.16 -35.18
N GLN A 369 -60.10 -83.27 -35.54
CA GLN A 369 -60.11 -81.89 -35.05
C GLN A 369 -61.33 -81.09 -35.56
N ALA A 370 -61.78 -81.35 -36.78
CA ALA A 370 -62.97 -80.70 -37.34
C ALA A 370 -64.28 -81.17 -36.65
N GLU A 371 -64.41 -82.47 -36.35
CA GLU A 371 -65.55 -83.00 -35.60
C GLU A 371 -65.60 -82.45 -34.17
N LEU A 372 -64.43 -82.34 -33.50
CA LEU A 372 -64.30 -81.74 -32.17
C LEU A 372 -64.78 -80.28 -32.15
N ASP A 373 -64.39 -79.48 -33.14
CA ASP A 373 -64.81 -78.09 -33.26
C ASP A 373 -66.31 -77.95 -33.57
N GLN A 374 -66.90 -78.89 -34.30
CA GLN A 374 -68.34 -78.91 -34.59
C GLN A 374 -69.17 -79.27 -33.34
N LEU A 375 -68.75 -80.27 -32.56
CA LEU A 375 -69.35 -80.60 -31.26
C LEU A 375 -69.17 -79.47 -30.24
N SER A 376 -68.01 -78.81 -30.21
CA SER A 376 -67.74 -77.65 -29.35
C SER A 376 -68.70 -76.49 -29.64
N LYS A 377 -68.95 -76.19 -30.93
CA LYS A 377 -69.94 -75.17 -31.34
C LYS A 377 -71.38 -75.53 -30.96
N GLN A 378 -71.76 -76.81 -31.03
CA GLN A 378 -73.09 -77.28 -30.61
C GLN A 378 -73.28 -77.21 -29.09
N MET A 379 -72.27 -77.59 -28.29
CA MET A 379 -72.30 -77.37 -26.83
C MET A 379 -72.37 -75.89 -26.46
N TRP A 380 -71.70 -75.02 -27.22
CA TRP A 380 -71.63 -73.58 -26.90
C TRP A 380 -73.00 -72.89 -26.99
N LEU A 381 -73.83 -73.29 -27.97
CA LEU A 381 -75.19 -72.78 -28.17
C LEU A 381 -76.19 -73.22 -27.08
N MET A 382 -76.01 -74.41 -26.48
CA MET A 382 -76.85 -74.87 -25.37
C MET A 382 -76.49 -74.24 -24.01
N LYS A 383 -75.37 -73.51 -23.93
CA LYS A 383 -74.79 -73.02 -22.67
C LYS A 383 -75.09 -71.53 -22.41
N ASN A 384 -76.27 -71.03 -22.79
CA ASN A 384 -76.63 -69.61 -22.70
C ASN A 384 -77.79 -69.30 -21.71
N GLU A 385 -78.11 -70.23 -20.80
CA GLU A 385 -78.85 -69.94 -19.55
C GLU A 385 -77.93 -69.89 -18.30
N ASP A 386 -76.61 -70.09 -18.47
CA ASP A 386 -75.63 -70.10 -17.37
C ASP A 386 -75.14 -68.67 -17.03
N THR A 387 -75.76 -68.03 -16.04
CA THR A 387 -75.37 -66.71 -15.46
C THR A 387 -73.89 -66.57 -15.10
N PHE A 388 -73.21 -67.69 -14.82
CA PHE A 388 -71.78 -67.76 -14.59
C PHE A 388 -70.93 -67.22 -15.76
N LYS A 389 -71.37 -67.40 -17.03
CA LYS A 389 -70.65 -66.85 -18.20
C LYS A 389 -70.59 -65.32 -18.17
N GLU A 390 -71.69 -64.66 -17.81
CA GLU A 390 -71.77 -63.20 -17.80
C GLU A 390 -70.90 -62.61 -16.69
N GLN A 391 -70.98 -63.14 -15.47
CA GLN A 391 -70.13 -62.66 -14.38
C GLN A 391 -68.63 -62.94 -14.62
N LYS A 392 -68.29 -64.05 -15.26
CA LYS A 392 -66.93 -64.33 -15.72
C LYS A 392 -66.46 -63.31 -16.76
N ALA A 393 -67.32 -62.91 -17.71
CA ALA A 393 -66.97 -61.89 -18.70
C ALA A 393 -66.71 -60.52 -18.06
N VAL A 394 -67.54 -60.11 -17.10
CA VAL A 394 -67.35 -58.85 -16.33
C VAL A 394 -66.04 -58.88 -15.55
N PHE A 395 -65.72 -59.99 -14.87
CA PHE A 395 -64.47 -60.14 -14.12
C PHE A 395 -63.23 -60.05 -15.02
N VAL A 396 -63.25 -60.71 -16.20
CA VAL A 396 -62.15 -60.64 -17.17
C VAL A 396 -61.97 -59.23 -17.73
N GLN A 397 -63.05 -58.54 -18.13
CA GLN A 397 -62.96 -57.14 -18.58
C GLN A 397 -62.43 -56.19 -17.50
N PHE A 398 -62.74 -56.45 -16.23
CA PHE A 398 -62.25 -55.65 -15.11
C PHE A 398 -60.76 -55.88 -14.84
N ILE A 399 -60.29 -57.14 -14.91
CA ILE A 399 -58.85 -57.47 -14.89
C ILE A 399 -58.13 -56.78 -16.05
N GLU A 400 -58.58 -56.95 -17.30
CA GLU A 400 -57.97 -56.31 -18.46
C GLU A 400 -57.87 -54.78 -18.32
N SER A 401 -58.87 -54.15 -17.67
CA SER A 401 -58.89 -52.71 -17.42
C SER A 401 -57.84 -52.30 -16.38
N ILE A 402 -57.65 -53.11 -15.34
CA ILE A 402 -56.61 -52.89 -14.32
C ILE A 402 -55.22 -53.22 -14.88
N GLU A 403 -55.06 -54.27 -15.67
CA GLU A 403 -53.80 -54.60 -16.36
C GLU A 403 -53.37 -53.47 -17.31
N LYS A 404 -54.31 -52.79 -17.99
CA LYS A 404 -54.01 -51.58 -18.78
C LYS A 404 -53.55 -50.39 -17.93
N ILE A 405 -54.06 -50.24 -16.71
CA ILE A 405 -53.60 -49.22 -15.75
C ILE A 405 -52.22 -49.57 -15.20
N ILE A 406 -51.99 -50.86 -14.88
CA ILE A 406 -50.71 -51.40 -14.40
C ILE A 406 -49.65 -51.36 -15.52
N ALA A 407 -50.00 -51.52 -16.80
CA ALA A 407 -49.01 -51.42 -17.89
C ALA A 407 -48.26 -50.06 -17.94
N GLY A 408 -48.79 -49.01 -17.29
CA GLY A 408 -48.12 -47.72 -17.09
C GLY A 408 -47.37 -47.56 -15.75
N ILE A 409 -47.27 -48.60 -14.92
CA ILE A 409 -46.70 -48.59 -13.56
C ILE A 409 -45.94 -49.93 -13.34
N ASP A 410 -44.64 -49.90 -13.05
CA ASP A 410 -43.85 -51.12 -12.84
C ASP A 410 -44.25 -51.86 -11.55
N VAL A 411 -45.28 -52.70 -11.62
CA VAL A 411 -45.82 -53.49 -10.50
C VAL A 411 -45.82 -54.98 -10.89
N LYS A 412 -45.17 -55.80 -10.08
CA LYS A 412 -45.15 -57.26 -10.22
C LYS A 412 -46.26 -57.88 -9.38
N LEU A 413 -47.45 -58.02 -9.96
CA LEU A 413 -48.54 -58.83 -9.41
C LEU A 413 -48.57 -60.20 -10.08
N GLU A 414 -48.97 -61.24 -9.34
CA GLU A 414 -49.19 -62.57 -9.92
C GLU A 414 -50.42 -62.55 -10.84
N PRO A 415 -50.32 -63.03 -12.11
CA PRO A 415 -51.42 -62.96 -13.06
C PRO A 415 -52.68 -63.72 -12.58
N LEU A 416 -53.80 -63.00 -12.47
CA LEU A 416 -55.10 -63.59 -12.17
C LEU A 416 -55.57 -64.46 -13.33
N ARG A 417 -55.80 -65.76 -13.09
CA ARG A 417 -56.31 -66.68 -14.11
C ARG A 417 -57.81 -66.49 -14.32
N ALA A 418 -58.27 -66.69 -15.55
CA ALA A 418 -59.70 -66.68 -15.88
C ALA A 418 -60.45 -67.79 -15.09
N PRO A 419 -61.47 -67.45 -14.27
CA PRO A 419 -62.14 -68.41 -13.39
C PRO A 419 -62.74 -69.61 -14.14
N ALA A 420 -62.53 -70.83 -13.64
CA ALA A 420 -63.12 -72.04 -14.23
C ALA A 420 -64.52 -72.32 -13.67
N ASN A 421 -64.71 -72.11 -12.36
CA ASN A 421 -65.94 -72.38 -11.60
C ASN A 421 -66.39 -71.16 -10.77
N GLU A 422 -67.59 -71.22 -10.20
CA GLU A 422 -68.18 -70.13 -9.41
C GLU A 422 -67.39 -69.84 -8.11
N GLN A 423 -66.79 -70.85 -7.49
CA GLN A 423 -65.87 -70.66 -6.36
C GLN A 423 -64.58 -69.93 -6.77
N ASP A 424 -64.02 -70.24 -7.95
CA ASP A 424 -62.83 -69.56 -8.48
C ASP A 424 -63.12 -68.08 -8.79
N LEU A 425 -64.34 -67.78 -9.26
CA LEU A 425 -64.80 -66.42 -9.53
C LEU A 425 -64.88 -65.61 -8.23
N LYS A 426 -65.41 -66.20 -7.15
CA LYS A 426 -65.44 -65.57 -5.84
C LYS A 426 -64.04 -65.33 -5.27
N ALA A 427 -63.16 -66.34 -5.31
CA ALA A 427 -61.77 -66.21 -4.88
C ALA A 427 -60.98 -65.17 -5.72
N GLY A 428 -61.29 -65.08 -7.01
CA GLY A 428 -60.77 -64.05 -7.91
C GLY A 428 -61.19 -62.64 -7.49
N TRP A 429 -62.48 -62.41 -7.22
CA TRP A 429 -62.98 -61.13 -6.69
C TRP A 429 -62.43 -60.77 -5.30
N GLU A 430 -62.22 -61.75 -4.42
CA GLU A 430 -61.60 -61.54 -3.11
C GLU A 430 -60.12 -61.15 -3.26
N THR A 431 -59.35 -61.84 -4.11
CA THR A 431 -57.93 -61.51 -4.39
C THR A 431 -57.78 -60.14 -5.05
N LEU A 432 -58.68 -59.82 -5.98
CA LEU A 432 -58.75 -58.53 -6.66
C LEU A 432 -58.98 -57.38 -5.67
N ASN A 433 -59.95 -57.53 -4.75
CA ASN A 433 -60.29 -56.50 -3.77
C ASN A 433 -59.29 -56.39 -2.60
N SER A 434 -58.66 -57.49 -2.18
CA SER A 434 -57.77 -57.52 -1.01
C SER A 434 -56.29 -57.31 -1.33
N VAL A 435 -55.83 -57.68 -2.54
CA VAL A 435 -54.41 -57.61 -2.92
C VAL A 435 -54.18 -56.61 -4.06
N TRP A 436 -54.86 -56.80 -5.20
CA TRP A 436 -54.62 -55.96 -6.39
C TRP A 436 -55.07 -54.51 -6.16
N MET A 437 -56.32 -54.28 -5.73
CA MET A 437 -56.85 -52.92 -5.56
C MET A 437 -56.07 -52.08 -4.52
N PRO A 438 -55.66 -52.60 -3.35
CA PRO A 438 -54.83 -51.84 -2.42
C PRO A 438 -53.43 -51.52 -2.96
N GLU A 439 -52.76 -52.48 -3.61
CA GLU A 439 -51.41 -52.27 -4.15
C GLU A 439 -51.40 -51.31 -5.35
N VAL A 440 -52.37 -51.42 -6.26
CA VAL A 440 -52.54 -50.46 -7.37
C VAL A 440 -52.81 -49.04 -6.83
N ASN A 441 -53.67 -48.90 -5.82
CA ASN A 441 -53.90 -47.60 -5.18
C ASN A 441 -52.66 -47.07 -4.44
N ARG A 442 -51.88 -47.93 -3.78
CA ARG A 442 -50.64 -47.55 -3.11
C ARG A 442 -49.62 -47.01 -4.11
N GLN A 443 -49.42 -47.71 -5.22
CA GLN A 443 -48.48 -47.33 -6.29
C GLN A 443 -48.92 -46.06 -7.02
N LEU A 444 -50.21 -45.92 -7.33
CA LEU A 444 -50.75 -44.72 -7.98
C LEU A 444 -50.63 -43.47 -7.07
N ASN A 445 -50.85 -43.62 -5.76
CA ASN A 445 -50.60 -42.55 -4.79
C ASN A 445 -49.10 -42.23 -4.63
N GLN A 446 -48.22 -43.24 -4.67
CA GLN A 446 -46.77 -43.05 -4.66
C GLN A 446 -46.30 -42.27 -5.90
N LYS A 447 -46.78 -42.63 -7.10
CA LYS A 447 -46.48 -41.93 -8.36
C LYS A 447 -47.03 -40.49 -8.35
N LYS A 448 -48.23 -40.28 -7.79
CA LYS A 448 -48.79 -38.93 -7.58
C LYS A 448 -47.91 -38.07 -6.67
N LEU A 449 -47.42 -38.61 -5.56
CA LEU A 449 -46.53 -37.90 -4.63
C LEU A 449 -45.17 -37.58 -5.27
N GLN A 450 -44.62 -38.50 -6.06
CA GLN A 450 -43.40 -38.26 -6.85
C GLN A 450 -43.60 -37.11 -7.84
N LEU A 451 -44.67 -37.12 -8.63
CA LEU A 451 -44.99 -36.05 -9.58
C LEU A 451 -45.24 -34.69 -8.88
N GLN A 452 -45.89 -34.68 -7.71
CA GLN A 452 -46.03 -33.45 -6.91
C GLN A 452 -44.68 -32.93 -6.39
N THR A 453 -43.77 -33.83 -6.00
CA THR A 453 -42.42 -33.47 -5.55
C THR A 453 -41.58 -32.94 -6.71
N GLU A 454 -41.68 -33.55 -7.90
CA GLU A 454 -41.03 -33.05 -9.11
C GLU A 454 -41.59 -31.70 -9.53
N LEU A 455 -42.90 -31.51 -9.51
CA LEU A 455 -43.55 -30.23 -9.82
C LEU A 455 -43.07 -29.11 -8.87
N SER A 456 -42.96 -29.39 -7.57
CA SER A 456 -42.37 -28.45 -6.60
C SER A 456 -40.92 -28.12 -6.97
N ARG A 457 -40.08 -29.14 -7.21
CA ARG A 457 -38.68 -28.95 -7.62
C ARG A 457 -38.52 -28.17 -8.93
N PHE A 458 -39.44 -28.31 -9.86
CA PHE A 458 -39.46 -27.49 -11.08
C PHE A 458 -39.88 -26.04 -10.79
N GLY A 459 -40.86 -25.83 -9.89
CA GLY A 459 -41.21 -24.49 -9.39
C GLY A 459 -40.02 -23.79 -8.72
N ASP A 460 -39.32 -24.47 -7.81
CA ASP A 460 -38.14 -23.95 -7.11
C ASP A 460 -37.03 -23.56 -8.11
N LYS A 461 -36.76 -24.42 -9.10
CA LYS A 461 -35.82 -24.14 -10.19
C LYS A 461 -36.24 -22.96 -11.06
N PHE A 462 -37.53 -22.83 -11.35
CA PHE A 462 -38.06 -21.73 -12.16
C PHE A 462 -37.88 -20.40 -11.42
N ALA A 463 -38.25 -20.34 -10.13
CA ALA A 463 -38.05 -19.16 -9.29
C ALA A 463 -36.56 -18.77 -9.17
N ALA A 464 -35.65 -19.75 -9.03
CA ALA A 464 -34.20 -19.49 -9.03
C ALA A 464 -33.69 -18.94 -10.37
N ILE A 465 -34.23 -19.40 -11.50
CA ILE A 465 -33.90 -18.87 -12.83
C ILE A 465 -34.46 -17.44 -12.98
N GLU A 466 -35.69 -17.17 -12.56
CA GLU A 466 -36.27 -15.81 -12.59
C GLU A 466 -35.47 -14.81 -11.75
N GLN A 467 -35.07 -15.20 -10.53
CA GLN A 467 -34.17 -14.39 -9.69
C GLN A 467 -32.84 -14.12 -10.39
N ARG A 468 -32.23 -15.14 -11.01
CA ARG A 468 -30.98 -14.96 -11.77
C ARG A 468 -31.15 -14.02 -12.96
N VAL A 469 -32.23 -14.16 -13.73
CA VAL A 469 -32.55 -13.26 -14.86
C VAL A 469 -32.76 -11.81 -14.37
N GLN A 470 -33.35 -11.61 -13.19
CA GLN A 470 -33.51 -10.29 -12.60
C GLN A 470 -32.16 -9.69 -12.20
N MET A 471 -31.29 -10.46 -11.54
CA MET A 471 -29.92 -10.01 -11.21
C MET A 471 -29.10 -9.69 -12.47
N GLU A 472 -29.18 -10.51 -13.52
CA GLU A 472 -28.48 -10.26 -14.79
C GLU A 472 -29.01 -8.99 -15.51
N LYS A 473 -30.30 -8.67 -15.41
CA LYS A 473 -30.86 -7.39 -15.89
C LYS A 473 -30.37 -6.18 -15.10
N GLU A 474 -30.24 -6.32 -13.78
CA GLU A 474 -29.75 -5.25 -12.90
C GLU A 474 -28.27 -4.96 -13.18
N MET A 475 -27.43 -6.00 -13.24
CA MET A 475 -26.02 -5.88 -13.66
C MET A 475 -25.87 -5.24 -15.05
N LEU A 476 -26.68 -5.63 -16.03
CA LEU A 476 -26.68 -5.01 -17.37
C LEU A 476 -27.07 -3.52 -17.31
N GLY A 477 -28.03 -3.18 -16.45
CA GLY A 477 -28.42 -1.79 -16.19
C GLY A 477 -27.32 -0.96 -15.53
N GLU A 478 -26.45 -1.57 -14.73
CA GLU A 478 -25.27 -0.92 -14.13
C GLU A 478 -24.10 -0.80 -15.10
N ALA A 479 -23.83 -1.84 -15.89
CA ALA A 479 -22.83 -1.81 -16.97
C ALA A 479 -23.13 -0.67 -17.97
N ASN A 480 -24.38 -0.55 -18.42
CA ASN A 480 -24.81 0.54 -19.30
C ASN A 480 -24.65 1.94 -18.66
N LYS A 481 -24.85 2.06 -17.33
CA LYS A 481 -24.59 3.31 -16.60
C LYS A 481 -23.09 3.63 -16.51
N LYS A 482 -22.23 2.61 -16.37
CA LYS A 482 -20.77 2.75 -16.33
C LYS A 482 -20.24 3.19 -17.70
N GLU A 483 -20.63 2.51 -18.77
CA GLU A 483 -20.29 2.88 -20.15
C GLU A 483 -20.73 4.32 -20.48
N ALA A 484 -21.94 4.72 -20.06
CA ALA A 484 -22.44 6.09 -20.22
C ALA A 484 -21.73 7.14 -19.32
N ARG A 485 -20.90 6.76 -18.35
CA ARG A 485 -19.97 7.66 -17.64
C ARG A 485 -18.63 7.72 -18.39
N GLU A 486 -18.09 6.57 -18.78
CA GLU A 486 -16.84 6.48 -19.54
C GLU A 486 -16.92 7.21 -20.89
N GLU A 487 -18.05 7.15 -21.61
CA GLU A 487 -18.25 7.93 -22.85
C GLU A 487 -18.27 9.44 -22.58
N ARG A 488 -18.73 9.88 -21.40
CA ARG A 488 -18.68 11.29 -20.99
C ARG A 488 -17.25 11.72 -20.66
N VAL A 489 -16.48 10.90 -19.94
CA VAL A 489 -15.05 11.15 -19.70
C VAL A 489 -14.29 11.24 -21.02
N ARG A 490 -14.42 10.22 -21.88
CA ARG A 490 -13.82 10.21 -23.23
C ARG A 490 -14.27 11.39 -24.09
N ARG A 491 -15.47 11.94 -23.87
CA ARG A 491 -15.92 13.17 -24.55
C ARG A 491 -15.25 14.42 -23.99
N ASN A 492 -15.12 14.55 -22.67
CA ASN A 492 -14.43 15.66 -22.02
C ASN A 492 -12.95 15.70 -22.43
N GLU A 493 -12.24 14.57 -22.37
CA GLU A 493 -10.87 14.42 -22.86
C GLU A 493 -10.75 14.90 -24.33
N ARG A 494 -11.69 14.51 -25.20
CA ARG A 494 -11.69 14.94 -26.61
C ARG A 494 -11.95 16.44 -26.79
N GLU A 495 -12.59 17.14 -25.86
CA GLU A 495 -12.70 18.60 -25.90
C GLU A 495 -11.46 19.27 -25.29
N GLU A 496 -10.94 18.78 -24.16
CA GLU A 496 -9.67 19.22 -23.56
C GLU A 496 -8.53 19.16 -24.59
N TRP A 497 -8.35 18.03 -25.28
CA TRP A 497 -7.34 17.87 -26.32
C TRP A 497 -7.50 18.84 -27.51
N LYS A 498 -8.72 19.31 -27.81
CA LYS A 498 -8.94 20.36 -28.82
C LYS A 498 -8.57 21.73 -28.28
N GLU A 499 -8.93 22.03 -27.04
CA GLU A 499 -8.58 23.30 -26.39
C GLU A 499 -7.07 23.42 -26.21
N ASP A 500 -6.41 22.35 -25.76
CA ASP A 500 -4.96 22.26 -25.60
C ASP A 500 -4.22 22.39 -26.95
N ARG A 501 -4.79 21.82 -28.03
CA ARG A 501 -4.33 22.05 -29.40
C ARG A 501 -4.49 23.52 -29.82
N LEU A 502 -5.64 24.14 -29.55
CA LEU A 502 -5.93 25.53 -29.89
C LEU A 502 -5.03 26.51 -29.12
N GLN A 503 -4.72 26.22 -27.85
CA GLN A 503 -3.75 26.98 -27.06
C GLN A 503 -2.33 26.86 -27.64
N ARG A 504 -1.91 25.65 -28.03
CA ARG A 504 -0.61 25.44 -28.71
C ARG A 504 -0.53 26.15 -30.06
N GLU A 505 -1.62 26.21 -30.82
CA GLU A 505 -1.72 26.94 -32.10
C GLU A 505 -1.60 28.46 -31.87
N LYS A 506 -2.37 29.04 -30.92
CA LYS A 506 -2.23 30.45 -30.53
C LYS A 506 -0.81 30.82 -30.07
N ARG A 507 -0.19 29.98 -29.22
CA ARG A 507 1.17 30.19 -28.75
C ARG A 507 2.19 30.12 -29.88
N TYR A 508 1.95 29.28 -30.89
CA TYR A 508 2.78 29.24 -32.10
C TYR A 508 2.66 30.56 -32.89
N ASP A 509 1.43 31.07 -33.09
CA ASP A 509 1.19 32.35 -33.75
C ASP A 509 1.83 33.53 -32.98
N GLU A 510 1.78 33.54 -31.66
CA GLU A 510 2.44 34.54 -30.80
C GLU A 510 3.97 34.51 -30.98
N MET A 511 4.58 33.33 -30.98
CA MET A 511 6.02 33.15 -31.21
C MET A 511 6.45 33.53 -32.64
N GLU A 512 5.61 33.24 -33.64
CA GLU A 512 5.86 33.64 -35.05
C GLU A 512 5.77 35.18 -35.21
N ASN A 513 4.82 35.83 -34.53
CA ASN A 513 4.73 37.28 -34.45
C ASN A 513 5.93 37.92 -33.73
N GLU A 514 6.34 37.39 -32.58
CA GLU A 514 7.51 37.89 -31.83
C GLU A 514 8.80 37.77 -32.66
N LYS A 515 9.01 36.62 -33.32
CA LYS A 515 10.09 36.38 -34.27
C LYS A 515 10.11 37.43 -35.39
N ASP A 516 8.95 37.79 -35.94
CA ASP A 516 8.85 38.82 -36.99
C ASP A 516 9.08 40.24 -36.47
N VAL A 517 8.73 40.53 -35.20
CA VAL A 517 9.09 41.79 -34.52
C VAL A 517 10.61 41.86 -34.29
N LEU A 518 11.22 40.82 -33.72
CA LEU A 518 12.67 40.74 -33.49
C LEU A 518 13.46 40.83 -34.80
N LYS A 519 12.96 40.24 -35.89
CA LYS A 519 13.57 40.34 -37.22
C LYS A 519 13.51 41.76 -37.79
N LYS A 520 12.44 42.52 -37.52
CA LYS A 520 12.35 43.95 -37.87
C LYS A 520 13.30 44.79 -37.00
N GLN A 521 13.37 44.51 -35.71
CA GLN A 521 14.31 45.14 -34.77
C GLN A 521 15.76 44.99 -35.26
N LEU A 522 16.18 43.76 -35.60
CA LEU A 522 17.52 43.47 -36.11
C LEU A 522 17.83 44.19 -37.44
N GLN A 523 16.83 44.39 -38.31
CA GLN A 523 16.99 45.17 -39.53
C GLN A 523 17.14 46.67 -39.27
N MET A 524 16.46 47.21 -38.26
CA MET A 524 16.61 48.60 -37.82
C MET A 524 17.98 48.83 -37.17
N ASP A 525 18.41 47.94 -36.27
CA ASP A 525 19.71 48.03 -35.60
C ASP A 525 20.86 47.93 -36.62
N GLY A 526 20.76 47.00 -37.58
CA GLY A 526 21.70 46.89 -38.71
C GLY A 526 21.66 48.07 -39.71
N SER A 527 20.64 48.93 -39.64
CA SER A 527 20.60 50.22 -40.35
C SER A 527 21.28 51.32 -39.53
N LEU A 528 21.00 51.38 -38.22
CA LEU A 528 21.64 52.30 -37.29
C LEU A 528 23.16 52.10 -37.23
N ASP A 529 23.64 50.85 -37.24
CA ASP A 529 25.08 50.55 -37.29
C ASP A 529 25.76 51.09 -38.55
N LYS A 530 25.07 51.04 -39.70
CA LYS A 530 25.57 51.63 -40.96
C LYS A 530 25.61 53.16 -40.87
N GLU A 531 24.58 53.77 -40.29
CA GLU A 531 24.51 55.22 -40.10
C GLU A 531 25.61 55.72 -39.15
N ILE A 532 25.84 54.99 -38.04
CA ILE A 532 26.96 55.21 -37.11
C ILE A 532 28.31 55.03 -37.82
N GLN A 533 28.49 54.03 -38.69
CA GLN A 533 29.73 53.90 -39.49
C GLN A 533 29.92 55.05 -40.47
N THR A 534 28.86 55.50 -41.16
CA THR A 534 28.97 56.64 -42.08
C THR A 534 29.35 57.92 -41.34
N GLU A 535 28.79 58.16 -40.15
CA GLU A 535 29.06 59.40 -39.43
C GLU A 535 30.38 59.38 -38.64
N LYS A 536 30.85 58.20 -38.19
CA LYS A 536 32.26 58.01 -37.77
C LYS A 536 33.23 58.30 -38.92
N SER A 537 32.92 57.83 -40.13
CA SER A 537 33.74 58.09 -41.33
C SER A 537 33.74 59.57 -41.72
N ARG A 538 32.60 60.26 -41.53
CA ARG A 538 32.50 61.71 -41.72
C ARG A 538 33.29 62.49 -40.69
N MET A 539 33.16 62.16 -39.39
CA MET A 539 33.95 62.80 -38.33
C MET A 539 35.44 62.67 -38.59
N LYS A 540 35.92 61.47 -38.94
CA LYS A 540 37.34 61.25 -39.25
C LYS A 540 37.85 62.13 -40.40
N LYS A 541 37.08 62.29 -41.49
CA LYS A 541 37.44 63.22 -42.58
C LYS A 541 37.52 64.68 -42.10
N LEU A 542 36.56 65.08 -41.28
CA LEU A 542 36.48 66.45 -40.74
C LEU A 542 37.65 66.75 -39.79
N GLU A 543 38.09 65.74 -39.04
CA GLU A 543 39.29 65.77 -38.19
C GLU A 543 40.59 65.81 -39.00
N GLU A 544 40.71 65.02 -40.08
CA GLU A 544 41.82 65.07 -41.04
C GLU A 544 41.92 66.45 -41.74
N ASP A 545 40.80 67.04 -42.14
CA ASP A 545 40.77 68.37 -42.76
C ASP A 545 41.07 69.50 -41.75
N LEU A 546 40.64 69.37 -40.49
CA LEU A 546 41.05 70.27 -39.40
C LEU A 546 42.57 70.20 -39.17
N GLN A 547 43.14 68.99 -39.14
CA GLN A 547 44.57 68.75 -38.97
C GLN A 547 45.38 69.40 -40.12
N ARG A 548 44.92 69.25 -41.37
CA ARG A 548 45.52 69.90 -42.56
C ARG A 548 45.43 71.42 -42.51
N SER A 549 44.27 71.95 -42.13
CA SER A 549 44.06 73.39 -41.96
C SER A 549 45.01 73.97 -40.91
N LYS A 550 45.13 73.31 -39.75
CA LYS A 550 46.07 73.69 -38.69
C LYS A 550 47.52 73.67 -39.16
N ALA A 551 47.96 72.61 -39.84
CA ALA A 551 49.31 72.52 -40.40
C ALA A 551 49.61 73.62 -41.45
N SER A 552 48.60 73.99 -42.26
CA SER A 552 48.70 75.11 -43.21
C SER A 552 48.87 76.46 -42.48
N PHE A 553 48.09 76.70 -41.42
CA PHE A 553 48.23 77.91 -40.60
C PHE A 553 49.57 77.96 -39.87
N GLU A 554 50.04 76.87 -39.27
CA GLU A 554 51.36 76.79 -38.64
C GLU A 554 52.49 77.06 -39.65
N GLY A 555 52.38 76.53 -40.87
CA GLY A 555 53.31 76.82 -41.97
C GLY A 555 53.28 78.29 -42.42
N ALA A 556 52.10 78.91 -42.48
CA ALA A 556 51.95 80.34 -42.81
C ALA A 556 52.53 81.25 -41.70
N ILE A 557 52.32 80.89 -40.43
CA ILE A 557 52.90 81.60 -39.28
C ILE A 557 54.43 81.50 -39.31
N ARG A 558 55.00 80.32 -39.55
CA ARG A 558 56.47 80.16 -39.70
C ARG A 558 57.03 81.07 -40.79
N LYS A 559 56.46 81.04 -42.01
CA LYS A 559 56.90 81.93 -43.09
C LYS A 559 56.84 83.42 -42.73
N LYS A 560 55.81 83.84 -41.98
CA LYS A 560 55.70 85.23 -41.46
C LYS A 560 56.79 85.54 -40.45
N VAL A 561 57.11 84.61 -39.55
CA VAL A 561 58.19 84.74 -38.56
C VAL A 561 59.57 84.76 -39.23
N ASP A 562 59.80 83.93 -40.25
CA ASP A 562 61.04 83.92 -41.03
C ASP A 562 61.25 85.27 -41.75
N LEU A 563 60.18 85.84 -42.33
CA LEU A 563 60.22 87.17 -42.96
C LEU A 563 60.61 88.27 -41.96
N ILE A 564 60.03 88.25 -40.75
CA ILE A 564 60.35 89.23 -39.69
C ILE A 564 61.80 89.09 -39.23
N HIS A 565 62.35 87.88 -39.14
CA HIS A 565 63.77 87.68 -38.82
C HIS A 565 64.68 88.23 -39.93
N GLN A 566 64.27 88.12 -41.19
CA GLN A 566 65.01 88.66 -42.33
C GLN A 566 64.98 90.20 -42.33
N GLU A 567 63.80 90.81 -42.16
CA GLU A 567 63.64 92.26 -42.00
C GLU A 567 64.46 92.79 -40.80
N ALA A 568 64.50 92.07 -39.69
CA ALA A 568 65.32 92.44 -38.52
C ALA A 568 66.84 92.37 -38.80
N ALA A 569 67.29 91.37 -39.56
CA ALA A 569 68.69 91.25 -39.97
C ALA A 569 69.10 92.37 -40.94
N ASP A 570 68.21 92.76 -41.86
CA ASP A 570 68.44 93.89 -42.77
C ASP A 570 68.52 95.22 -42.00
N ILE A 571 67.64 95.44 -41.01
CA ILE A 571 67.69 96.61 -40.12
C ILE A 571 69.00 96.66 -39.31
N ASP A 572 69.50 95.53 -38.80
CA ASP A 572 70.77 95.51 -38.06
C ASP A 572 71.99 95.70 -38.98
N ASN A 573 71.92 95.28 -40.24
CA ASN A 573 72.91 95.63 -41.27
C ASN A 573 72.91 97.14 -41.60
N GLU A 574 71.74 97.76 -41.74
CA GLU A 574 71.61 99.21 -41.93
C GLU A 574 72.17 99.99 -40.73
N LYS A 575 71.91 99.55 -39.49
CA LYS A 575 72.53 100.15 -38.29
C LYS A 575 74.06 100.04 -38.31
N MET A 576 74.61 98.91 -38.75
CA MET A 576 76.07 98.76 -38.88
C MET A 576 76.64 99.72 -39.92
N LEU A 577 76.01 99.83 -41.10
CA LEU A 577 76.39 100.81 -42.13
C LEU A 577 76.35 102.24 -41.60
N PHE A 578 75.26 102.63 -40.93
CA PHE A 578 75.13 103.95 -40.30
C PHE A 578 76.20 104.19 -39.23
N HIS A 579 76.57 103.18 -38.44
CA HIS A 579 77.62 103.30 -37.43
C HIS A 579 79.02 103.45 -38.05
N VAL A 580 79.28 102.79 -39.19
CA VAL A 580 80.49 103.01 -39.99
C VAL A 580 80.51 104.44 -40.53
N GLU A 581 79.43 104.95 -41.12
CA GLU A 581 79.35 106.34 -41.58
C GLU A 581 79.59 107.34 -40.44
N CYS A 582 78.95 107.15 -39.27
CA CYS A 582 79.19 108.01 -38.11
C CYS A 582 80.65 108.03 -37.66
N THR A 583 81.31 106.86 -37.57
CA THR A 583 82.74 106.80 -37.19
C THR A 583 83.68 107.33 -38.27
N GLU A 584 83.25 107.35 -39.53
CA GLU A 584 83.96 107.98 -40.64
C GLU A 584 83.83 109.52 -40.59
N TYR A 585 82.64 110.03 -40.26
CA TYR A 585 82.42 111.47 -39.98
C TYR A 585 83.22 111.95 -38.74
N GLU A 586 83.27 111.17 -37.66
CA GLU A 586 84.09 111.49 -36.48
C GLU A 586 85.59 111.61 -36.84
N LYS A 587 86.11 110.71 -37.70
CA LYS A 587 87.48 110.79 -38.22
C LYS A 587 87.72 112.03 -39.10
N GLN A 588 86.72 112.49 -39.85
CA GLN A 588 86.83 113.74 -40.63
C GLN A 588 86.83 114.99 -39.71
N ILE A 589 86.00 115.01 -38.66
CA ILE A 589 85.98 116.09 -37.68
C ILE A 589 87.32 116.17 -36.92
N LEU A 590 87.92 115.03 -36.58
CA LEU A 590 89.25 114.98 -35.94
C LEU A 590 90.40 115.42 -36.84
N LYS A 591 90.26 115.36 -38.17
CA LYS A 591 91.28 115.82 -39.13
C LYS A 591 91.30 117.33 -39.39
N ASN A 592 90.23 118.04 -39.04
CA ASN A 592 90.11 119.50 -39.24
C ASN A 592 90.42 120.28 -37.95
N ARG A 593 91.30 119.76 -37.09
CA ARG A 593 91.58 120.31 -35.75
C ARG A 593 93.07 120.54 -35.44
N ASP A 594 93.92 120.41 -36.45
CA ASP A 594 95.31 120.89 -36.53
C ASP A 594 95.40 121.97 -37.64
#